data_AF-A0A2N2HU25-F1
#
_entry.id   AF-A0A2N2HU25-F1
#
_cell.length_a   1.000
_cell.length_b   1.000
_cell.length_c   1.000
_cell.angle_alpha   90.00
_cell.angle_beta   90.00
_cell.angle_gamma   90.00
#
_symmetry.space_group_name_H-M   'P 1'
#
loop_
_entity.id
_entity.type
_entity.pdbx_description
1 polymer ?
#
loop_
_entity_poly.entity_id
_entity_poly.type
_entity_poly.pdbx_seq_one_letter_code
_entity_poly.pdbx_strand_id
1 'polypeptide(L)'
;NGDLIQVNPETLEIVRRQPVGVQEMVGVAIDYEGYVWTVSQGGNAAHKVHPATWAITTVPIGSGPYTYSDMTGMQLRGVVPPPK
;
A
#
# COMPACT_ATOMS: atom_id res chain seq x y z
N ASN A 1 -1.55 12.25 -11.06
CA ASN A 1 -2.33 12.14 -9.82
C ASN A 1 -2.23 10.71 -9.34
N GLY A 2 -1.69 10.48 -8.15
CA GLY A 2 -1.56 9.16 -7.56
C GLY A 2 -2.93 8.68 -7.08
N ASP A 3 -3.47 7.70 -7.78
CA ASP A 3 -4.74 7.06 -7.44
C ASP A 3 -4.45 5.66 -6.89
N LEU A 4 -5.19 5.28 -5.85
CA LEU A 4 -5.32 3.89 -5.43
C LEU A 4 -6.49 3.27 -6.20
N ILE A 5 -6.23 2.18 -6.92
CA ILE A 5 -7.24 1.49 -7.73
C ILE A 5 -7.60 0.15 -7.10
N GLN A 6 -8.90 -0.14 -7.05
CA GLN A 6 -9.41 -1.47 -6.71
C GLN A 6 -9.80 -2.19 -7.99
N VAL A 7 -9.26 -3.39 -8.18
CA VAL A 7 -9.51 -4.23 -9.35
C VAL A 7 -10.21 -5.50 -8.88
N ASN A 8 -11.26 -5.91 -9.59
CA ASN A 8 -11.88 -7.21 -9.40
C ASN A 8 -10.90 -8.30 -9.90
N PRO A 9 -10.47 -9.24 -9.05
CA PRO A 9 -9.49 -10.25 -9.46
C PRO A 9 -10.03 -11.27 -10.47
N GLU A 10 -11.34 -11.46 -10.57
CA GLU A 10 -11.98 -12.40 -11.50
C GLU A 10 -12.22 -11.78 -12.88
N THR A 11 -12.73 -10.54 -12.92
CA THR A 11 -13.08 -9.85 -14.18
C THR A 11 -12.00 -8.90 -14.70
N LEU A 12 -11.01 -8.57 -13.87
CA LEU A 12 -9.97 -7.56 -14.12
C LEU A 12 -10.52 -6.13 -14.34
N GLU A 13 -11.77 -5.89 -13.96
CA GLU A 13 -12.38 -4.59 -14.06
C GLU A 13 -11.97 -3.67 -12.90
N ILE A 14 -11.83 -2.38 -13.19
CA ILE A 14 -11.62 -1.36 -12.16
C ILE A 14 -12.97 -1.11 -11.47
N VAL A 15 -13.06 -1.51 -10.20
CA VAL A 15 -14.25 -1.31 -9.36
C VAL A 15 -14.23 0.09 -8.74
N ARG A 16 -13.04 0.64 -8.51
CA ARG A 16 -12.89 1.97 -7.90
C ARG A 16 -11.56 2.61 -8.25
N ARG A 17 -11.58 3.94 -8.37
CA ARG A 17 -10.41 4.81 -8.32
C ARG A 17 -10.57 5.79 -7.17
N GLN A 18 -9.64 5.76 -6.22
CA GLN A 18 -9.59 6.70 -5.11
C GLN A 18 -8.37 7.59 -5.28
N PRO A 19 -8.55 8.90 -5.54
CA PRO A 19 -7.44 9.84 -5.51
C PRO A 19 -6.81 9.87 -4.12
N VAL A 20 -5.49 9.69 -4.04
CA VAL A 20 -4.71 9.89 -2.80
C VAL A 20 -4.28 11.35 -2.67
N GLY A 21 -4.16 12.06 -3.80
CA GLY A 21 -3.89 13.49 -3.83
C GLY A 21 -2.40 13.86 -3.85
N VAL A 22 -1.51 12.90 -4.07
CA VAL A 22 -0.05 13.08 -4.19
C VAL A 22 0.48 12.43 -5.47
N GLN A 23 1.73 12.69 -5.85
CA GLN A 23 2.34 12.15 -7.07
C GLN A 23 3.44 11.13 -6.75
N GLU A 24 4.01 10.47 -7.77
CA GLU A 24 5.17 9.58 -7.62
C GLU A 24 4.94 8.44 -6.60
N MET A 25 3.86 7.67 -6.80
CA MET A 25 3.58 6.50 -5.97
C MET A 25 4.60 5.39 -6.27
N VAL A 26 5.24 4.84 -5.23
CA VAL A 26 6.34 3.86 -5.39
C VAL A 26 6.06 2.49 -4.79
N GLY A 27 5.01 2.35 -3.98
CA GLY A 27 4.69 1.08 -3.33
C GLY A 27 3.23 0.95 -2.91
N VAL A 28 2.77 -0.30 -2.84
CA VAL A 28 1.45 -0.68 -2.30
C VAL A 28 1.56 -2.02 -1.56
N ALA A 29 0.90 -2.13 -0.41
CA ALA A 29 0.87 -3.35 0.40
C ALA A 29 -0.36 -3.37 1.31
N ILE A 30 -0.62 -4.52 1.93
CA ILE A 30 -1.70 -4.70 2.89
C ILE A 30 -1.07 -5.10 4.23
N ASP A 31 -1.43 -4.41 5.31
CA ASP A 31 -0.93 -4.74 6.65
C ASP A 31 -1.72 -5.88 7.29
N TYR A 32 -1.28 -6.29 8.49
CA TYR A 32 -1.91 -7.38 9.25
C TYR A 32 -3.38 -7.10 9.59
N GLU A 33 -3.76 -5.83 9.75
CA GLU A 33 -5.12 -5.41 10.09
C GLU A 33 -6.01 -5.25 8.84
N GLY A 34 -5.47 -5.47 7.64
CA GLY A 34 -6.19 -5.36 6.38
C GLY A 34 -6.26 -3.94 5.82
N TYR A 35 -5.51 -2.98 6.37
CA TYR A 35 -5.41 -1.66 5.77
C TYR A 35 -4.50 -1.69 4.56
N VAL A 36 -4.88 -0.91 3.55
CA VAL A 36 -4.05 -0.72 2.36
C VAL A 36 -3.08 0.41 2.63
N TRP A 37 -1.80 0.18 2.38
CA TRP A 37 -0.76 1.18 2.47
C TRP A 37 -0.25 1.52 1.08
N THR A 38 0.01 2.80 0.82
CA THR A 38 0.72 3.25 -0.37
C THR A 38 1.70 4.35 -0.02
N VAL A 39 2.81 4.43 -0.75
CA VAL A 39 3.91 5.37 -0.46
C VAL A 39 4.11 6.31 -1.63
N SER A 40 4.24 7.60 -1.34
CA SER A 40 4.57 8.64 -2.31
C SER A 40 6.00 9.11 -2.09
N GLN A 41 6.83 8.96 -3.12
CA GLN A 41 8.22 9.42 -3.12
C GLN A 41 8.28 10.95 -3.13
N GLY A 42 7.63 11.60 -4.09
CA GLY A 42 7.58 13.06 -4.17
C GLY A 42 6.79 13.72 -3.02
N GLY A 43 5.87 12.98 -2.41
CA GLY A 43 5.07 13.42 -1.25
C GLY A 43 5.73 13.19 0.10
N ASN A 44 6.86 12.47 0.17
CA ASN A 44 7.60 12.19 1.41
C ASN A 44 6.74 11.55 2.51
N ALA A 45 5.75 10.74 2.10
CA ALA A 45 4.70 10.24 2.98
C ALA A 45 4.23 8.83 2.61
N ALA A 46 3.77 8.09 3.61
CA ALA A 46 2.94 6.91 3.48
C ALA A 46 1.47 7.26 3.75
N HIS A 47 0.55 6.55 3.10
CA HIS A 47 -0.88 6.72 3.26
C HIS A 47 -1.51 5.38 3.66
N LYS A 48 -2.08 5.33 4.87
CA LYS A 48 -2.88 4.20 5.38
C LYS A 48 -4.34 4.42 4.96
N VAL A 49 -4.93 3.47 4.26
CA VAL A 49 -6.28 3.56 3.70
C VAL A 49 -7.15 2.47 4.31
N HIS A 50 -8.28 2.87 4.90
CA HIS A 50 -9.26 1.94 5.43
C HIS A 50 -9.95 1.19 4.27
N PRO A 51 -10.01 -0.15 4.28
CA PRO A 51 -10.44 -0.93 3.10
C PRO A 51 -11.93 -0.75 2.76
N ALA A 52 -12.79 -0.59 3.76
CA ALA A 52 -14.22 -0.38 3.55
C ALA A 52 -14.60 1.11 3.33
N THR A 53 -14.12 2.01 4.20
CA THR A 53 -14.55 3.42 4.18
C THR A 53 -13.68 4.31 3.28
N TRP A 54 -12.52 3.83 2.83
CA TRP A 54 -11.54 4.59 2.05
C TRP A 54 -11.00 5.84 2.77
N ALA A 55 -11.16 5.92 4.09
CA ALA A 55 -10.55 6.97 4.89
C ALA A 55 -9.02 6.87 4.79
N ILE A 56 -8.37 8.00 4.46
CA ILE A 56 -6.92 8.10 4.26
C ILE A 56 -6.31 8.78 5.48
N THR A 57 -5.32 8.12 6.08
CA THR A 57 -4.43 8.71 7.09
C THR A 57 -3.05 8.89 6.48
N THR A 58 -2.51 10.10 6.50
CA THR A 58 -1.19 10.42 5.96
C THR A 58 -0.15 10.40 7.08
N VAL A 59 0.96 9.70 6.84
CA VAL A 59 2.08 9.54 7.76
C VAL A 59 3.35 10.07 7.08
N PRO A 60 3.96 11.16 7.56
CA PRO A 60 5.25 11.62 7.05
C PRO A 60 6.36 10.63 7.36
N ILE A 61 7.21 10.29 6.38
CA ILE A 61 8.25 9.24 6.53
C ILE A 61 9.66 9.67 6.09
N GLY A 62 9.86 10.95 5.77
CA GLY A 62 11.16 11.50 5.37
C GLY A 62 11.29 11.71 3.86
N SER A 63 12.43 12.26 3.42
CA SER A 63 12.62 12.70 2.04
C SER A 63 12.93 11.56 1.07
N GLY A 64 12.23 11.51 -0.06
CA GLY A 64 12.47 10.58 -1.15
C GLY A 64 12.37 9.11 -0.77
N PRO A 65 11.31 8.67 -0.06
CA PRO A 65 11.20 7.29 0.39
C PRO A 65 11.23 6.33 -0.80
N TYR A 66 11.87 5.18 -0.57
CA TYR A 66 11.94 4.08 -1.51
C TYR A 66 11.34 2.83 -0.87
N THR A 67 10.50 2.12 -1.62
CA THR A 67 9.85 0.88 -1.17
C THR A 67 10.41 -0.31 -1.95
N TYR A 68 10.75 -1.37 -1.23
CA TYR A 68 11.20 -2.64 -1.79
C TYR A 68 10.21 -3.75 -1.41
N SER A 69 9.86 -4.59 -2.37
CA SER A 69 9.03 -5.80 -2.19
C SER A 69 7.83 -5.60 -1.25
N ASP A 70 7.65 -6.49 -0.27
CA ASP A 70 6.61 -6.41 0.75
C ASP A 70 7.02 -5.46 1.88
N MET A 71 6.50 -4.23 1.84
CA MET A 71 6.78 -3.22 2.85
C MET A 71 6.06 -3.44 4.20
N THR A 72 5.20 -4.47 4.33
CA THR A 72 4.55 -4.81 5.61
C THR A 72 5.22 -6.00 6.30
N GLY A 73 6.17 -6.67 5.64
CA GLY A 73 6.92 -7.80 6.20
C GLY A 73 6.08 -9.05 6.42
N MET A 74 4.89 -9.14 5.81
CA MET A 74 3.99 -10.28 5.88
C MET A 74 4.59 -11.55 5.27
N GLN A 75 5.43 -11.43 4.23
CA GLN A 75 6.08 -12.58 3.58
C GLN A 75 6.98 -13.38 4.52
N LEU A 76 7.60 -12.76 5.53
CA LEU A 76 8.48 -13.47 6.48
C LEU A 76 7.73 -14.43 7.41
N ARG A 77 6.40 -14.28 7.56
CA ARG A 77 5.60 -15.17 8.41
C ARG A 77 5.38 -16.57 7.82
N GLY A 78 5.58 -16.74 6.50
CA GLY A 78 5.50 -18.04 5.84
C GLY A 78 6.78 -18.88 5.97
N VAL A 79 7.85 -18.32 6.52
CA VAL A 79 9.14 -19.01 6.67
C VAL A 79 9.09 -19.91 7.90
N VAL A 80 8.82 -21.21 7.68
CA VAL A 80 9.00 -22.23 8.70
C VAL A 80 10.48 -22.59 8.74
N PRO A 81 11.13 -22.67 9.93
CA PRO A 81 12.50 -23.18 10.02
C PRO A 81 12.61 -24.55 9.34
N PRO A 82 13.72 -24.85 8.64
CA PRO A 82 13.92 -26.17 8.05
C PRO A 82 13.80 -27.25 9.14
N PRO A 83 13.20 -28.41 8.82
CA PRO A 83 13.15 -29.51 9.77
C PRO A 83 14.57 -29.88 10.24
N LYS A 84 14.69 -30.17 11.54
CA LYS A 84 15.95 -30.59 12.17
C LYS A 84 16.42 -31.94 11.64
#